data_AF-A0A7J2UU00-F1
#
_entry.id   AF-A0A7J2UU00-F1
#
_cell.length_a   1.000
_cell.length_b   1.000
_cell.length_c   1.000
_cell.angle_alpha   90.00
_cell.angle_beta   90.00
_cell.angle_gamma   90.00
#
_symmetry.space_group_name_H-M   'P 1'
#
loop_
_entity.id
_entity.type
_entity.pdbx_description
1 polymer ?
#
loop_
_entity_poly.entity_id
_entity_poly.type
_entity_poly.pdbx_seq_one_letter_code
_entity_poly.pdbx_strand_id
1 'polypeptide(L)'
;YMTVQTLWGYVQMYVYDTGRDLMELGVVPGGNMLPEVAYVKLGWVLGQTQNRDEVKELMLTPLAGEITEREPFDGYMILQGGTPQAKAYFEGGLL
;
A
#
# COMPACT_ATOMS: atom_id res chain seq x y z
N TYR A 1 -0.71 -6.86 -8.80
CA TYR A 1 -1.12 -6.07 -7.63
C TYR A 1 -1.83 -4.83 -8.12
N MET A 2 -2.81 -4.34 -7.37
CA MET A 2 -3.55 -3.12 -7.70
C MET A 2 -3.28 -2.04 -6.65
N THR A 3 -3.03 -0.82 -7.12
CA THR A 3 -2.92 0.41 -6.32
C THR A 3 -3.89 1.47 -6.86
N VAL A 4 -4.12 2.55 -6.10
CA VAL A 4 -5.02 3.62 -6.54
C VAL A 4 -4.24 4.75 -7.22
N GLN A 5 -4.78 5.28 -8.32
CA GLN A 5 -4.25 6.48 -8.98
C GLN A 5 -4.46 7.75 -8.15
N THR A 6 -5.46 7.77 -7.26
CA THR A 6 -5.76 8.92 -6.40
C THR A 6 -4.67 9.18 -5.36
N LEU A 7 -3.67 8.28 -5.25
CA LEU A 7 -2.51 8.28 -4.34
C LEU A 7 -2.88 8.13 -2.87
N TRP A 8 -3.97 8.76 -2.46
CA TRP A 8 -4.57 8.65 -1.15
C TRP A 8 -5.83 7.77 -1.22
N GLY A 9 -6.01 6.93 -0.21
CA GLY A 9 -7.06 5.94 -0.17
C GLY A 9 -6.55 4.51 -0.01
N TYR A 10 -7.47 3.62 0.36
CA TYR A 10 -7.27 2.19 0.42
C TYR A 10 -7.80 1.50 -0.84
N VAL A 11 -7.06 0.51 -1.36
CA VAL A 11 -7.53 -0.38 -2.44
C VAL A 11 -8.53 -1.39 -1.87
N GLN A 12 -9.80 -0.96 -1.75
CA GLN A 12 -10.90 -1.76 -1.22
C GLN A 12 -11.65 -2.48 -2.35
N MET A 13 -11.03 -3.50 -2.95
CA MET A 13 -11.59 -4.24 -4.10
C MET A 13 -12.85 -5.07 -3.78
N TYR A 14 -13.29 -5.11 -2.52
CA TYR A 14 -14.48 -5.84 -2.08
C TYR A 14 -15.80 -5.08 -2.30
N VAL A 15 -15.77 -3.79 -2.62
CA VAL A 15 -16.98 -2.94 -2.71
C VAL A 15 -17.71 -3.14 -4.03
N TYR A 16 -17.02 -2.93 -5.15
CA TYR A 16 -17.61 -2.95 -6.49
C TYR A 16 -17.41 -4.30 -7.20
N ASP A 17 -18.35 -4.69 -8.06
CA ASP A 17 -18.28 -5.94 -8.84
C ASP A 17 -16.97 -6.05 -9.61
N THR A 18 -16.57 -4.98 -10.31
CA THR A 18 -15.31 -4.96 -11.07
C THR A 18 -14.08 -5.24 -10.21
N GLY A 19 -14.09 -4.83 -8.93
CA GLY A 19 -13.01 -5.16 -8.00
C GLY A 19 -12.98 -6.65 -7.67
N ARG A 20 -14.14 -7.27 -7.49
CA ARG A 20 -14.30 -8.71 -7.27
C ARG A 20 -13.87 -9.52 -8.50
N ASP A 21 -14.30 -9.11 -9.69
CA ASP A 21 -13.90 -9.73 -10.96
C ASP A 21 -12.37 -9.75 -11.12
N LEU A 22 -11.69 -8.64 -10.80
CA LEU A 22 -10.23 -8.58 -10.85
C LEU A 22 -9.57 -9.50 -9.82
N MET A 23 -10.13 -9.64 -8.62
CA MET A 23 -9.61 -10.59 -7.62
C MET A 23 -9.77 -12.04 -8.08
N GLU A 24 -10.88 -12.39 -8.74
CA GLU A 24 -11.08 -13.72 -9.34
C GLU A 24 -10.03 -14.03 -10.43
N LEU A 25 -9.57 -13.01 -11.16
CA LEU A 25 -8.45 -13.11 -12.10
C LEU A 25 -7.06 -13.17 -11.43
N GLY A 26 -7.00 -13.12 -10.10
CA GLY A 26 -5.76 -13.20 -9.31
C GLY A 26 -5.08 -11.86 -9.04
N VAL A 27 -5.76 -10.72 -9.28
CA VAL A 27 -5.26 -9.41 -8.89
C VAL A 27 -5.36 -9.25 -7.38
N VAL A 28 -4.26 -8.88 -6.74
CA VAL A 28 -4.18 -8.70 -5.29
C VAL A 28 -4.30 -7.21 -4.93
N PRO A 29 -5.21 -6.81 -4.02
CA PRO A 29 -5.30 -5.43 -3.53
C PRO A 29 -4.07 -5.06 -2.71
N GLY A 30 -3.43 -3.93 -3.04
CA GLY A 30 -2.19 -3.45 -2.42
C GLY A 30 -2.35 -2.61 -1.16
N GLY A 31 -3.53 -2.60 -0.54
CA GLY A 31 -3.83 -1.75 0.61
C GLY A 31 -3.78 -0.26 0.25
N ASN A 32 -3.15 0.56 1.10
CA ASN A 32 -2.87 1.98 0.82
C ASN A 32 -1.41 2.24 0.39
N MET A 33 -0.75 1.23 -0.18
CA MET A 33 0.59 1.40 -0.72
C MET A 33 0.57 2.33 -1.94
N LEU A 34 1.53 3.27 -1.99
CA LEU A 34 1.70 4.15 -3.14
C LEU A 34 2.07 3.35 -4.39
N PRO A 35 1.59 3.74 -5.59
CA PRO A 35 1.92 3.04 -6.83
C PRO A 35 3.43 2.87 -7.07
N GLU A 36 4.21 3.92 -6.81
CA GLU A 36 5.66 3.95 -6.96
C GLU A 36 6.34 2.98 -5.98
N VAL A 37 5.85 2.94 -4.73
CA VAL A 37 6.38 2.04 -3.71
C VAL A 37 6.02 0.59 -4.03
N ALA A 38 4.80 0.31 -4.50
CA ALA A 38 4.40 -1.02 -4.94
C ALA A 38 5.23 -1.53 -6.11
N TYR A 39 5.57 -0.65 -7.05
CA TYR A 39 6.44 -0.99 -8.18
C TYR A 39 7.85 -1.37 -7.71
N VAL A 40 8.48 -0.53 -6.87
CA VAL A 40 9.83 -0.79 -6.35
C VAL A 40 9.85 -2.03 -5.45
N LYS A 41 8.86 -2.15 -4.55
CA LYS A 41 8.74 -3.30 -3.64
C LYS A 41 8.58 -4.59 -4.42
N LEU A 42 7.74 -4.62 -5.46
CA LEU A 42 7.58 -5.81 -6.30
C LEU A 42 8.90 -6.20 -6.98
N GLY A 43 9.65 -5.24 -7.52
CA GLY A 43 10.98 -5.49 -8.09
C GLY A 43 11.95 -6.09 -7.06
N TRP A 44 11.94 -5.56 -5.83
CA TRP A 44 12.75 -6.09 -4.73
C TRP A 44 12.33 -7.51 -4.30
N VAL A 45 11.01 -7.75 -4.13
CA VAL A 45 10.45 -9.05 -3.71
C VAL A 45 10.78 -10.14 -4.72
N LEU A 46 10.64 -9.85 -6.02
CA LEU A 46 10.99 -10.79 -7.08
C LEU A 46 12.51 -11.10 -7.13
N GLY A 47 13.34 -10.22 -6.56
CA GLY A 47 14.75 -10.51 -6.31
C GLY A 47 14.99 -11.44 -5.12
N GLN A 48 14.03 -11.60 -4.21
CA GLN A 48 14.13 -12.49 -3.04
C GLN A 48 13.57 -13.89 -3.32
N THR A 49 12.46 -13.98 -4.05
CA THR A 49 11.76 -15.24 -4.30
C THR A 49 11.00 -15.24 -5.62
N GLN A 50 10.79 -16.43 -6.18
CA GLN A 50 9.94 -16.70 -7.34
C GLN A 50 8.67 -17.49 -6.97
N ASN A 51 8.53 -17.89 -5.70
CA ASN A 51 7.32 -18.54 -5.21
C ASN A 51 6.19 -17.50 -5.11
N ARG A 52 5.11 -17.68 -5.88
CA ARG A 52 4.01 -16.70 -5.95
C ARG A 52 3.34 -16.44 -4.60
N ASP A 53 3.23 -17.44 -3.74
CA ASP A 53 2.59 -17.28 -2.43
C ASP A 53 3.48 -16.46 -1.50
N GLU A 54 4.79 -16.70 -1.54
CA GLU A 54 5.79 -15.93 -0.78
C GLU A 54 5.89 -14.49 -1.32
N VAL A 55 5.83 -14.29 -2.65
CA VAL A 55 5.75 -12.94 -3.25
C VAL A 55 4.53 -12.20 -2.71
N LYS A 56 3.37 -12.87 -2.63
CA LYS A 56 2.15 -12.28 -2.09
C LYS A 56 2.28 -11.93 -0.62
N GLU A 57 2.85 -12.81 0.18
CA GLU A 57 3.11 -12.58 1.60
C GLU A 57 4.03 -11.37 1.81
N LEU A 58 5.17 -11.32 1.12
CA LEU A 58 6.14 -10.22 1.22
C LEU A 58 5.56 -8.89 0.72
N MET A 59 4.78 -8.91 -0.37
CA MET A 59 4.13 -7.70 -0.87
C MET A 59 3.11 -7.13 0.12
N LEU A 60 2.37 -7.99 0.84
CA LEU A 60 1.33 -7.57 1.78
C LEU A 60 1.83 -7.36 3.22
N THR A 61 3.02 -7.84 3.55
CA THR A 61 3.67 -7.59 4.85
C THR A 61 4.24 -6.17 4.88
N PRO A 62 3.87 -5.32 5.84
CA PRO A 62 4.51 -4.01 6.02
C PRO A 62 5.97 -4.17 6.44
N LEU A 63 6.92 -3.61 5.68
CA LEU A 63 8.36 -3.73 5.98
C LEU A 63 8.99 -2.40 6.44
N ALA A 64 8.48 -1.27 5.96
CA ALA A 64 9.03 0.07 6.19
C ALA A 64 7.93 1.15 6.37
N GLY A 65 6.69 0.75 6.67
CA GLY A 65 5.56 1.65 6.86
C GLY A 65 4.81 2.01 5.57
N GLU A 66 5.02 1.24 4.51
CA GLU A 66 4.39 1.44 3.20
C GLU A 66 2.94 0.94 3.10
N ILE A 67 2.51 0.12 4.07
CA ILE A 67 1.11 -0.28 4.27
C ILE A 67 0.77 -0.01 5.74
N THR A 68 -0.40 0.55 5.98
CA THR A 68 -0.97 0.69 7.34
C THR A 68 -2.15 -0.26 7.51
N GLU A 69 -2.38 -0.80 8.71
CA GLU A 69 -3.53 -1.69 8.97
C GLU A 69 -4.89 -1.04 8.66
N ARG A 70 -5.01 0.27 8.89
CA ARG A 70 -6.18 1.10 8.60
C ARG A 70 -5.73 2.52 8.31
N GLU A 71 -6.56 3.29 7.60
CA GLU A 71 -6.29 4.72 7.45
C GLU A 71 -6.40 5.42 8.81
N PRO A 72 -5.32 6.06 9.26
CA PRO A 72 -5.34 6.88 10.45
C PRO A 72 -5.90 8.27 10.13
N PHE A 73 -6.43 8.97 11.14
CA PHE A 73 -7.08 10.27 10.95
C PHE A 73 -6.12 11.37 10.47
N ASP A 74 -4.82 11.18 10.66
CA ASP A 74 -3.73 12.07 10.26
C ASP A 74 -3.07 11.64 8.93
N GLY A 75 -3.56 10.59 8.27
CA GLY A 75 -3.13 10.24 6.91
C GLY A 75 -3.81 11.16 5.90
N TYR A 76 -3.21 12.31 5.59
CA TYR A 76 -3.73 13.27 4.60
C TYR A 76 -2.64 13.65 3.59
N MET A 77 -3.01 14.02 2.35
CA MET A 77 -2.08 14.41 1.27
C MET A 77 -0.88 13.45 1.08
N ILE A 78 -1.13 12.17 0.78
CA ILE A 78 -0.08 11.17 0.46
C ILE A 78 0.72 10.72 1.71
N LEU A 79 0.53 11.35 2.87
CA LEU A 79 1.18 10.92 4.10
C LEU A 79 0.56 9.63 4.64
N GLN A 80 1.42 8.65 4.93
CA GLN A 80 1.07 7.51 5.76
C GLN A 80 0.99 8.02 7.20
N GLY A 81 -0.22 8.20 7.73
CA GLY A 81 -0.39 8.74 9.09
C GLY A 81 0.10 7.77 10.16
N GLY A 82 0.27 8.27 11.38
CA GLY A 82 0.91 7.52 12.46
C GLY A 82 2.42 7.29 12.29
N THR A 83 3.01 7.69 11.16
CA THR A 83 4.48 7.69 10.99
C THR A 83 5.11 8.88 11.73
N PRO A 84 6.34 8.74 12.27
CA PRO A 84 7.05 9.85 12.89
C PRO A 84 7.18 11.08 11.98
N GLN A 85 7.31 10.86 10.66
CA GLN A 85 7.42 11.89 9.65
C GLN A 85 6.11 12.66 9.47
N ALA A 86 4.98 11.96 9.36
CA ALA A 86 3.66 12.61 9.27
C ALA A 86 3.37 13.41 10.54
N LYS A 87 3.67 12.85 11.72
CA LYS A 87 3.49 13.52 12.99
C LYS A 87 4.31 14.81 13.09
N ALA A 88 5.58 14.78 12.71
CA ALA A 88 6.44 15.97 12.67
C ALA A 88 5.91 17.07 11.72
N TYR A 89 5.33 16.68 10.59
CA TYR A 89 4.72 17.60 9.64
C TYR A 89 3.51 18.33 10.23
N PHE A 90 2.61 17.62 10.92
CA PHE A 90 1.41 18.22 11.52
C PHE A 90 1.66 18.95 12.85
N GLU A 91 2.65 18.52 13.65
CA GLU A 91 2.97 19.11 14.95
C GLU A 91 3.94 20.32 14.88
N GLY A 92 4.47 20.65 13.70
CA GLY A 92 5.17 21.91 13.45
C GLY A 92 6.70 21.87 13.52
N GLY A 93 7.35 20.89 12.89
CA GLY A 93 8.83 20.79 12.87
C GLY A 93 9.45 20.53 11.49
N LEU A 94 9.84 21.62 10.81
CA LEU A 94 10.78 21.77 9.68
C LEU A 94 10.39 21.23 8.29
N LEU A 95 10.44 22.15 7.31
CA LEU A 95 11.73 22.42 6.65
C LEU A 95 12.49 23.51 7.38
#